data_AF-A0A939UB32-F1
#
_entry.id   AF-A0A939UB32-F1
#
_cell.length_a   1.000
_cell.length_b   1.000
_cell.length_c   1.000
_cell.angle_alpha   90.00
_cell.angle_beta   90.00
_cell.angle_gamma   90.00
#
_symmetry.space_group_name_H-M   'P 1'
#
loop_
_entity.id
_entity.type
_entity.pdbx_description
1 polymer ?
#
loop_
_entity_poly.entity_id
_entity_poly.type
_entity_poly.pdbx_seq_one_letter_code
_entity_poly.pdbx_strand_id
1 'polypeptide(L)'
;MIKTVKDVDLKGKRIIMRVDFNVPMKDGVVQDDTRIMAALPTIKYILEQSPRSLVLMSHLGDPKKDVKKAQEKAEKAGKTWTDADAEKFINGKNRMKPVVEYFASKLGKPVTFLPDALGQKAAIDALPEGAVAMLENVRFHKEETSKDAAERDIMAKELATYGDIFVNDAFGTAHRDQ
;
A
#
# COMPACT_ATOMS: atom_id res chain seq x y z
N MET A 1 -26.73 -1.30 6.25
CA MET A 1 -26.16 -2.03 5.11
C MET A 1 -24.90 -1.28 4.68
N ILE A 2 -23.77 -1.97 4.55
CA ILE A 2 -22.52 -1.35 4.07
C ILE A 2 -22.64 -1.20 2.55
N LYS A 3 -22.34 -0.01 2.01
CA LYS A 3 -22.29 0.21 0.55
C LYS A 3 -21.08 -0.52 -0.04
N THR A 4 -21.26 -1.08 -1.22
CA THR A 4 -20.20 -1.73 -2.00
C THR A 4 -19.81 -0.87 -3.19
N VAL A 5 -18.74 -1.26 -3.89
CA VAL A 5 -18.35 -0.64 -5.17
C VAL A 5 -19.45 -0.71 -6.24
N LYS A 6 -20.46 -1.57 -6.08
CA LYS A 6 -21.61 -1.69 -6.98
C LYS A 6 -22.70 -0.65 -6.74
N ASP A 7 -22.65 0.04 -5.59
CA ASP A 7 -23.69 0.98 -5.14
C ASP A 7 -23.28 2.44 -5.34
N VAL A 8 -22.15 2.70 -6.02
CA VAL A 8 -21.55 4.03 -6.17
C VAL A 8 -21.14 4.26 -7.62
N ASP A 9 -21.38 5.46 -8.14
CA ASP A 9 -20.89 5.88 -9.46
C ASP A 9 -19.39 6.17 -9.40
N LEU A 10 -18.60 5.34 -10.08
CA LEU A 10 -17.15 5.42 -10.14
C LEU A 10 -16.64 6.15 -11.38
N LYS A 11 -17.52 6.43 -12.36
CA LYS A 11 -17.11 6.96 -13.66
C LYS A 11 -16.50 8.35 -13.52
N GLY A 12 -15.30 8.53 -14.09
CA GLY A 12 -14.56 9.79 -14.03
C GLY A 12 -14.16 10.23 -12.61
N LYS A 13 -14.26 9.36 -11.60
CA LYS A 13 -13.83 9.64 -10.23
C LYS A 13 -12.41 9.14 -9.99
N ARG A 14 -11.66 9.84 -9.14
CA ARG A 14 -10.41 9.32 -8.56
C ARG A 14 -10.80 8.42 -7.40
N ILE A 15 -10.39 7.16 -7.45
CA ILE A 15 -10.68 6.18 -6.41
C ILE A 15 -9.42 5.98 -5.58
N ILE A 16 -9.48 6.15 -4.26
CA ILE A 16 -8.44 5.69 -3.35
C ILE A 16 -8.90 4.39 -2.70
N MET A 17 -8.10 3.33 -2.84
CA MET A 17 -8.48 1.99 -2.40
C MET A 17 -7.43 1.41 -1.46
N ARG A 18 -7.88 1.00 -0.26
CA ARG A 18 -7.08 0.19 0.67
C ARG A 18 -7.12 -1.26 0.25
N VAL A 19 -5.96 -1.86 0.00
CA VAL A 19 -5.79 -3.30 -0.28
C VAL A 19 -4.92 -3.96 0.77
N ASP A 20 -5.01 -5.28 0.94
CA ASP A 20 -4.09 -6.05 1.77
C ASP A 20 -2.99 -6.68 0.89
N PHE A 21 -1.94 -5.93 0.58
CA PHE A 21 -0.75 -6.41 -0.12
C PHE A 21 0.39 -6.76 0.84
N ASN A 22 0.05 -7.04 2.11
CA ASN A 22 1.03 -7.51 3.08
C ASN A 22 1.31 -9.01 2.81
N VAL A 23 2.12 -9.26 1.80
CA VAL A 23 2.55 -10.59 1.34
C VAL A 23 3.91 -10.97 1.92
N PRO A 24 4.20 -12.27 2.09
CA PRO A 24 5.53 -12.69 2.50
C PRO A 24 6.56 -12.35 1.41
N MET A 25 7.64 -11.70 1.84
CA MET A 25 8.76 -11.28 0.99
C MET A 25 10.05 -11.97 1.40
N LYS A 26 10.90 -12.28 0.43
CA LYS A 26 12.28 -12.71 0.64
C LYS A 26 13.17 -12.07 -0.42
N ASP A 27 14.16 -11.30 0.03
CA ASP A 27 15.16 -10.66 -0.84
C ASP A 27 14.52 -9.88 -2.02
N GLY A 28 13.43 -9.16 -1.75
CA GLY A 28 12.68 -8.38 -2.75
C GLY A 28 11.70 -9.19 -3.60
N VAL A 29 11.57 -10.50 -3.38
CA VAL A 29 10.70 -11.38 -4.17
C VAL A 29 9.45 -11.77 -3.38
N VAL A 30 8.28 -11.62 -4.01
CA VAL A 30 6.98 -12.09 -3.50
C VAL A 30 7.00 -13.61 -3.41
N GLN A 31 6.74 -14.17 -2.22
CA GLN A 31 6.76 -15.63 -1.99
C GLN A 31 5.37 -16.28 -2.13
N ASP A 32 4.31 -15.53 -1.85
CA ASP A 32 2.91 -15.96 -1.95
C ASP A 32 2.07 -14.76 -2.37
N ASP A 33 1.38 -14.87 -3.50
CA ASP A 33 0.60 -13.80 -4.10
C ASP A 33 -0.91 -13.88 -3.78
N THR A 34 -1.34 -14.79 -2.92
CA THR A 34 -2.76 -15.04 -2.61
C THR A 34 -3.52 -13.74 -2.31
N ARG A 35 -2.93 -12.83 -1.52
CA ARG A 35 -3.59 -11.56 -1.17
C ARG A 35 -3.64 -10.57 -2.32
N ILE A 36 -2.64 -10.56 -3.19
CA ILE A 36 -2.63 -9.73 -4.41
C ILE A 36 -3.74 -10.22 -5.33
N MET A 37 -3.82 -11.54 -5.54
CA MET A 37 -4.83 -12.16 -6.39
C MET A 37 -6.26 -11.94 -5.85
N ALA A 38 -6.43 -11.92 -4.53
CA ALA A 38 -7.72 -11.68 -3.88
C ALA A 38 -8.30 -10.27 -4.13
N ALA A 39 -7.45 -9.25 -4.32
CA ALA A 39 -7.90 -7.88 -4.60
C ALA A 39 -8.19 -7.62 -6.10
N LEU A 40 -7.69 -8.48 -7.00
CA LEU A 40 -7.85 -8.30 -8.44
C LEU A 40 -9.31 -8.17 -8.91
N PRO A 41 -10.29 -8.92 -8.39
CA PRO A 41 -11.68 -8.78 -8.81
C PRO A 41 -12.23 -7.36 -8.57
N THR A 42 -11.98 -6.78 -7.38
CA THR A 42 -12.43 -5.42 -7.05
C THR A 42 -11.71 -4.38 -7.89
N ILE A 43 -10.40 -4.53 -8.08
CA ILE A 43 -9.59 -3.64 -8.92
C ILE A 43 -10.10 -3.65 -10.38
N LYS A 44 -10.30 -4.84 -10.96
CA LYS A 44 -10.81 -4.98 -12.32
C LYS A 44 -12.20 -4.38 -12.46
N TYR A 45 -13.09 -4.66 -11.52
CA TYR A 45 -14.43 -4.08 -11.50
C TYR A 45 -14.39 -2.54 -11.49
N ILE A 46 -13.56 -1.94 -10.63
CA ILE A 46 -13.41 -0.47 -10.57
C ILE A 46 -12.93 0.07 -11.92
N LEU A 47 -11.93 -0.57 -12.54
CA LEU A 47 -11.39 -0.12 -13.82
C LEU A 47 -12.40 -0.22 -14.97
N GLU A 48 -13.24 -1.25 -14.98
CA GLU A 48 -14.33 -1.41 -15.96
C GLU A 48 -15.35 -0.27 -15.89
N GLN A 49 -15.50 0.39 -14.73
CA GLN A 49 -16.40 1.54 -14.57
C GLN A 49 -15.83 2.87 -15.11
N SER A 50 -14.67 2.83 -15.79
CA SER A 50 -14.01 4.02 -16.36
C SER A 50 -13.74 5.15 -15.34
N PRO A 51 -13.00 4.87 -14.25
CA PRO A 51 -12.63 5.90 -13.28
C PRO A 51 -11.59 6.84 -13.87
N ARG A 52 -11.46 8.04 -13.29
CA ARG A 52 -10.38 8.98 -13.66
C ARG A 52 -9.01 8.39 -13.36
N SER A 53 -8.86 7.74 -12.21
CA SER A 53 -7.70 6.96 -11.81
C SER A 53 -8.01 6.09 -10.58
N LEU A 54 -7.19 5.06 -10.35
CA LEU A 54 -7.23 4.23 -9.15
C LEU A 54 -5.89 4.34 -8.41
N VAL A 55 -5.93 4.86 -7.19
CA VAL A 55 -4.78 4.98 -6.28
C VAL A 55 -4.89 3.90 -5.22
N LEU A 56 -3.96 2.97 -5.21
CA LEU A 56 -3.90 1.87 -4.26
C LEU A 56 -3.00 2.26 -3.07
N MET A 57 -3.41 1.86 -1.88
CA MET A 57 -2.60 1.98 -0.66
C MET A 57 -2.61 0.68 0.13
N SER A 58 -1.45 0.34 0.69
CA SER A 58 -1.31 -0.84 1.54
C SER A 58 -0.09 -0.72 2.45
N HIS A 59 0.02 -1.67 3.37
CA HIS A 59 1.20 -1.84 4.20
C HIS A 59 1.91 -3.13 3.83
N LEU A 60 3.20 -3.21 4.17
CA LEU A 60 4.01 -4.43 4.05
C LEU A 60 4.84 -4.62 5.32
N GLY A 61 4.47 -5.64 6.10
CA GLY A 61 5.04 -5.90 7.41
C GLY A 61 4.79 -4.77 8.43
N ASP A 62 5.71 -4.66 9.39
CA ASP A 62 5.80 -3.56 10.34
C ASP A 62 7.28 -3.13 10.37
N PRO A 63 7.69 -2.15 9.55
CA PRO A 63 9.10 -1.86 9.30
C PRO A 63 9.92 -1.67 10.58
N LYS A 64 9.37 -0.93 11.55
CA LYS A 64 10.01 -0.68 12.85
C LYS A 64 10.19 -1.97 13.64
N LYS A 65 9.14 -2.81 13.75
CA LYS A 65 9.25 -4.09 14.47
C LYS A 65 10.10 -5.12 13.73
N ASP A 66 10.02 -5.14 12.41
CA ASP A 66 10.76 -6.06 11.56
C ASP A 66 12.26 -5.78 11.64
N VAL A 67 12.69 -4.53 11.53
CA VAL A 67 14.10 -4.11 11.70
C VAL A 67 14.60 -4.44 13.10
N LYS A 68 13.83 -4.11 14.15
CA LYS A 68 14.22 -4.44 15.53
C LYS A 68 14.46 -5.95 15.72
N LYS A 69 13.55 -6.79 15.21
CA LYS A 69 13.71 -8.25 15.28
C LYS A 69 14.91 -8.75 14.47
N ALA A 70 15.19 -8.14 13.33
CA ALA A 70 16.34 -8.50 12.50
C ALA A 70 17.66 -8.16 13.20
N GLN A 71 17.73 -6.97 13.81
CA GLN A 71 18.85 -6.53 14.64
C GLN A 71 19.07 -7.48 15.82
N GLU A 72 18.05 -7.75 16.64
CA GLU A 72 18.15 -8.67 17.79
C GLU A 72 18.64 -10.07 17.37
N LYS A 73 18.22 -10.55 16.18
CA LYS A 73 18.67 -11.83 15.64
C LYS A 73 20.13 -11.79 15.19
N ALA A 74 20.58 -10.70 14.59
CA ALA A 74 21.98 -10.51 14.18
C ALA A 74 22.92 -10.45 15.39
N GLU A 75 22.53 -9.67 16.41
CA GLU A 75 23.28 -9.53 17.66
C GLU A 75 23.39 -10.87 18.40
N LYS A 76 22.30 -11.65 18.49
CA LYS A 76 22.32 -13.01 19.05
C LYS A 76 23.23 -13.97 18.27
N ALA A 77 23.45 -13.71 16.98
CA ALA A 77 24.38 -14.46 16.14
C ALA A 77 25.82 -13.91 16.18
N GLY A 78 26.12 -12.96 17.07
CA GLY A 78 27.45 -12.34 17.21
C GLY A 78 27.82 -11.40 16.06
N LYS A 79 26.86 -10.94 15.27
CA LYS A 79 27.08 -10.00 14.17
C LYS A 79 26.77 -8.57 14.60
N THR A 80 27.62 -7.64 14.21
CA THR A 80 27.32 -6.21 14.28
C THR A 80 26.18 -5.86 13.32
N TRP A 81 25.26 -5.01 13.76
CA TRP A 81 24.17 -4.48 12.94
C TRP A 81 24.44 -3.01 12.63
N THR A 82 24.38 -2.64 11.35
CA THR A 82 24.62 -1.26 10.88
C THR A 82 23.38 -0.66 10.24
N ASP A 83 23.39 0.65 10.00
CA ASP A 83 22.32 1.33 9.26
C ASP A 83 22.19 0.79 7.83
N ALA A 84 23.30 0.39 7.21
CA ALA A 84 23.29 -0.25 5.89
C ALA A 84 22.60 -1.62 5.90
N ASP A 85 22.73 -2.39 7.00
CA ASP A 85 22.00 -3.65 7.18
C ASP A 85 20.50 -3.41 7.34
N ALA A 86 20.13 -2.36 8.08
CA ALA A 86 18.74 -1.94 8.22
C ALA A 86 18.12 -1.52 6.88
N GLU A 87 18.83 -0.72 6.10
CA GLU A 87 18.39 -0.29 4.77
C GLU A 87 18.23 -1.49 3.83
N LYS A 88 19.24 -2.38 3.77
CA LYS A 88 19.19 -3.60 2.96
C LYS A 88 18.01 -4.49 3.35
N PHE A 89 17.75 -4.63 4.65
CA PHE A 89 16.63 -5.40 5.16
C PHE A 89 15.28 -4.79 4.76
N ILE A 90 15.12 -3.47 4.92
CA ILE A 90 13.90 -2.75 4.52
C ILE A 90 13.66 -2.91 3.01
N ASN A 91 14.70 -2.75 2.18
CA ASN A 91 14.60 -2.88 0.74
C ASN A 91 14.20 -4.29 0.29
N GLY A 92 14.62 -5.33 1.02
CA GLY A 92 14.26 -6.72 0.72
C GLY A 92 12.90 -7.18 1.26
N LYS A 93 12.30 -6.45 2.23
CA LYS A 93 11.14 -6.96 2.98
C LYS A 93 9.95 -6.00 3.09
N ASN A 94 10.17 -4.70 3.16
CA ASN A 94 9.13 -3.73 3.54
C ASN A 94 8.83 -2.67 2.48
N ARG A 95 9.55 -2.65 1.35
CA ARG A 95 9.26 -1.75 0.21
C ARG A 95 8.13 -2.30 -0.65
N MET A 96 7.25 -1.42 -1.10
CA MET A 96 6.12 -1.79 -1.97
C MET A 96 6.53 -1.95 -3.43
N LYS A 97 7.59 -1.27 -3.89
CA LYS A 97 8.04 -1.30 -5.29
C LYS A 97 8.10 -2.72 -5.91
N PRO A 98 8.73 -3.73 -5.29
CA PRO A 98 8.76 -5.08 -5.87
C PRO A 98 7.38 -5.75 -5.94
N VAL A 99 6.50 -5.43 -4.98
CA VAL A 99 5.10 -5.88 -4.98
C VAL A 99 4.33 -5.23 -6.14
N VAL A 100 4.60 -3.95 -6.44
CA VAL A 100 3.99 -3.23 -7.57
C VAL A 100 4.41 -3.82 -8.91
N GLU A 101 5.69 -4.10 -9.08
CA GLU A 101 6.23 -4.73 -10.29
C GLU A 101 5.58 -6.11 -10.52
N TYR A 102 5.46 -6.91 -9.46
CA TYR A 102 4.76 -8.19 -9.51
C TYR A 102 3.27 -8.03 -9.82
N PHE A 103 2.58 -7.14 -9.10
CA PHE A 103 1.15 -6.87 -9.28
C PHE A 103 0.83 -6.37 -10.70
N ALA A 104 1.64 -5.48 -11.26
CA ALA A 104 1.46 -4.98 -12.63
C ALA A 104 1.46 -6.13 -13.66
N SER A 105 2.33 -7.13 -13.46
CA SER A 105 2.36 -8.33 -14.31
C SER A 105 1.06 -9.15 -14.22
N LYS A 106 0.45 -9.25 -13.03
CA LYS A 106 -0.81 -9.96 -12.79
C LYS A 106 -2.04 -9.20 -13.27
N LEU A 107 -2.00 -7.87 -13.18
CA LEU A 107 -3.04 -6.98 -13.68
C LEU A 107 -3.06 -6.96 -15.21
N GLY A 108 -1.90 -7.15 -15.86
CA GLY A 108 -1.74 -7.00 -17.31
C GLY A 108 -1.79 -5.54 -17.76
N LYS A 109 -1.51 -4.59 -16.85
CA LYS A 109 -1.54 -3.14 -17.09
C LYS A 109 -0.40 -2.47 -16.32
N PRO A 110 0.21 -1.40 -16.88
CA PRO A 110 1.16 -0.60 -16.12
C PRO A 110 0.55 -0.03 -14.84
N VAL A 111 1.36 -0.05 -13.78
CA VAL A 111 1.02 0.55 -12.47
C VAL A 111 2.11 1.55 -12.12
N THR A 112 1.73 2.81 -11.92
CA THR A 112 2.66 3.86 -11.52
C THR A 112 3.02 3.69 -10.04
N PHE A 113 4.28 3.42 -9.74
CA PHE A 113 4.75 3.43 -8.36
C PHE A 113 5.00 4.87 -7.89
N LEU A 114 4.42 5.23 -6.74
CA LEU A 114 4.63 6.50 -6.07
C LEU A 114 5.61 6.28 -4.90
N PRO A 115 6.74 6.99 -4.83
CA PRO A 115 7.87 6.63 -3.96
C PRO A 115 7.64 6.89 -2.47
N ASP A 116 6.52 7.51 -2.12
CA ASP A 116 6.09 7.77 -0.74
C ASP A 116 4.56 7.59 -0.64
N ALA A 117 4.05 7.38 0.57
CA ALA A 117 2.61 7.40 0.85
C ALA A 117 2.05 8.82 0.97
N LEU A 118 2.89 9.80 1.32
CA LEU A 118 2.54 11.21 1.48
C LEU A 118 3.27 12.09 0.45
N GLY A 119 2.83 13.33 0.29
CA GLY A 119 3.35 14.29 -0.67
C GLY A 119 3.03 13.98 -2.14
N GLN A 120 2.14 13.03 -2.45
CA GLN A 120 1.95 12.51 -3.80
C GLN A 120 0.84 13.20 -4.61
N LYS A 121 0.18 14.23 -4.06
CA LYS A 121 -1.00 14.85 -4.68
C LYS A 121 -0.76 15.31 -6.13
N ALA A 122 0.34 16.02 -6.38
CA ALA A 122 0.65 16.52 -7.72
C ALA A 122 0.88 15.38 -8.74
N ALA A 123 1.56 14.31 -8.32
CA ALA A 123 1.78 13.13 -9.16
C ALA A 123 0.46 12.40 -9.47
N ILE A 124 -0.44 12.30 -8.48
CA ILE A 124 -1.76 11.69 -8.62
C ILE A 124 -2.66 12.52 -9.54
N ASP A 125 -2.66 13.84 -9.41
CA ASP A 125 -3.43 14.74 -10.26
C ASP A 125 -2.96 14.71 -11.73
N ALA A 126 -1.67 14.43 -11.95
CA ALA A 126 -1.06 14.28 -13.27
C ALA A 126 -1.25 12.89 -13.92
N LEU A 127 -1.85 11.92 -13.22
CA LEU A 127 -2.06 10.57 -13.77
C LEU A 127 -2.92 10.63 -15.05
N PRO A 128 -2.62 9.81 -16.08
CA PRO A 128 -3.52 9.64 -17.23
C PRO A 128 -4.89 9.07 -16.83
N GLU A 129 -5.89 9.23 -17.70
CA GLU A 129 -7.21 8.64 -17.47
C GLU A 129 -7.14 7.11 -17.38
N GLY A 130 -7.87 6.53 -16.42
CA GLY A 130 -7.86 5.10 -16.14
C GLY A 130 -6.52 4.57 -15.61
N ALA A 131 -5.56 5.42 -15.26
CA ALA A 131 -4.27 4.98 -14.71
C ALA A 131 -4.45 4.32 -13.33
N VAL A 132 -3.57 3.36 -13.03
CA VAL A 132 -3.44 2.74 -11.72
C VAL A 132 -2.14 3.21 -11.11
N ALA A 133 -2.18 3.68 -9.87
CA ALA A 133 -1.00 4.03 -9.10
C ALA A 133 -0.98 3.26 -7.77
N MET A 134 0.20 3.00 -7.24
CA MET A 134 0.39 2.38 -5.94
C MET A 134 1.33 3.24 -5.10
N LEU A 135 0.85 3.65 -3.93
CA LEU A 135 1.65 4.33 -2.92
C LEU A 135 2.70 3.39 -2.33
N GLU A 136 3.77 3.99 -1.81
CA GLU A 136 4.70 3.28 -0.94
C GLU A 136 4.01 2.81 0.35
N ASN A 137 4.65 1.88 1.06
CA ASN A 137 4.19 1.33 2.32
C ASN A 137 3.79 2.42 3.33
N VAL A 138 2.48 2.50 3.62
CA VAL A 138 1.90 3.47 4.56
C VAL A 138 2.50 3.39 5.97
N ARG A 139 3.03 2.23 6.38
CA ARG A 139 3.67 2.04 7.70
C ARG A 139 5.10 2.57 7.80
N PHE A 140 5.62 3.20 6.75
CA PHE A 140 6.80 4.07 6.92
C PHE A 140 6.47 5.36 7.66
N HIS A 141 5.20 5.75 7.66
CA HIS A 141 4.69 6.86 8.49
C HIS A 141 4.21 6.29 9.82
N LYS A 142 4.67 6.89 10.92
CA LYS A 142 4.32 6.43 12.27
C LYS A 142 2.83 6.67 12.56
N GLU A 143 2.29 7.70 11.93
CA GLU A 143 0.92 8.20 12.02
C GLU A 143 -0.06 7.07 11.75
N GLU A 144 0.16 6.27 10.70
CA GLU A 144 -0.65 5.10 10.31
C GLU A 144 -0.90 4.12 11.46
N THR A 145 0.04 3.94 12.39
CA THR A 145 -0.13 2.99 13.52
C THR A 145 -0.14 3.67 14.88
N SER A 146 -0.32 5.00 14.90
CA SER A 146 -0.35 5.75 16.14
C SER A 146 -1.53 5.33 17.00
N LYS A 147 -1.30 5.32 18.32
CA LYS A 147 -2.37 5.14 19.30
C LYS A 147 -3.22 6.41 19.44
N ASP A 148 -2.66 7.56 19.09
CA ASP A 148 -3.37 8.84 19.10
C ASP A 148 -4.17 9.01 17.81
N ALA A 149 -5.49 9.19 17.95
CA ALA A 149 -6.38 9.42 16.83
C ALA A 149 -6.09 10.74 16.09
N ALA A 150 -5.61 11.77 16.79
CA ALA A 150 -5.27 13.05 16.18
C ALA A 150 -4.05 12.92 15.25
N GLU A 151 -3.07 12.08 15.61
CA GLU A 151 -1.93 11.78 14.74
C GLU A 151 -2.36 10.99 13.50
N ARG A 152 -3.25 10.00 13.67
CA ARG A 152 -3.84 9.25 12.54
C ARG A 152 -4.60 10.17 11.59
N ASP A 153 -5.37 11.11 12.13
CA ASP A 153 -6.20 12.03 11.37
C ASP A 153 -5.39 12.97 10.47
N ILE A 154 -4.15 13.33 10.87
CA ILE A 154 -3.24 14.14 10.02
C ILE A 154 -2.93 13.39 8.72
N MET A 155 -2.54 12.13 8.83
CA MET A 155 -2.24 11.28 7.67
C MET A 155 -3.50 10.99 6.84
N ALA A 156 -4.61 10.67 7.51
CA ALA A 156 -5.88 10.39 6.83
C ALA A 156 -6.40 11.59 6.03
N LYS A 157 -6.28 12.81 6.57
CA LYS A 157 -6.66 14.05 5.86
C LYS A 157 -5.89 14.23 4.57
N GLU A 158 -4.60 13.92 4.57
CA GLU A 158 -3.80 14.01 3.34
C GLU A 158 -4.18 12.93 2.33
N LEU A 159 -4.25 11.66 2.76
CA LEU A 159 -4.64 10.54 1.89
C LEU A 159 -6.04 10.74 1.30
N ALA A 160 -6.97 11.34 2.05
CA ALA A 160 -8.29 11.68 1.57
C ALA A 160 -8.28 12.67 0.39
N THR A 161 -7.22 13.47 0.22
CA THR A 161 -7.09 14.38 -0.94
C THR A 161 -6.80 13.65 -2.26
N TYR A 162 -6.37 12.38 -2.19
CA TYR A 162 -5.92 11.60 -3.34
C TYR A 162 -7.07 10.94 -4.13
N GLY A 163 -8.28 10.91 -3.56
CA GLY A 163 -9.46 10.34 -4.21
C GLY A 163 -10.72 11.12 -3.87
N ASP A 164 -11.72 10.95 -4.73
CA ASP A 164 -13.07 11.46 -4.51
C ASP A 164 -13.93 10.40 -3.78
N ILE A 165 -13.56 9.12 -3.91
CA ILE A 165 -14.22 7.98 -3.28
C ILE A 165 -13.17 7.09 -2.62
N PHE A 166 -13.45 6.67 -1.39
CA PHE A 166 -12.66 5.68 -0.66
C PHE A 166 -13.29 4.29 -0.77
N VAL A 167 -12.46 3.28 -1.06
CA VAL A 167 -12.83 1.86 -1.06
C VAL A 167 -11.93 1.10 -0.10
N ASN A 168 -12.51 0.27 0.77
CA ASN A 168 -11.73 -0.63 1.62
C ASN A 168 -11.97 -2.08 1.20
N ASP A 169 -10.93 -2.71 0.65
CA ASP A 169 -10.89 -4.13 0.29
C ASP A 169 -9.79 -4.88 1.08
N ALA A 170 -9.43 -4.34 2.25
CA ALA A 170 -8.40 -4.87 3.13
C ALA A 170 -9.01 -5.42 4.42
N PHE A 171 -9.92 -6.40 4.31
CA PHE A 171 -10.64 -6.98 5.45
C PHE A 171 -9.70 -7.49 6.56
N GLY A 172 -8.55 -8.07 6.18
CA GLY A 172 -7.50 -8.50 7.12
C GLY A 172 -6.93 -7.39 8.00
N THR A 173 -7.20 -6.13 7.67
CA THR A 173 -6.83 -4.95 8.46
C THR A 173 -8.01 -4.13 8.98
N ALA A 174 -9.25 -4.49 8.68
CA ALA A 174 -10.43 -3.72 9.09
C ALA A 174 -10.65 -3.68 10.61
N HIS A 175 -10.01 -4.58 11.36
CA HIS A 175 -10.00 -4.58 12.83
C HIS A 175 -8.96 -3.61 13.44
N ARG A 176 -8.20 -2.89 12.61
CA ARG A 176 -7.17 -1.96 13.04
C ARG A 176 -7.68 -0.54 12.82
N ASP A 177 -7.60 0.27 13.87
CA ASP A 177 -7.80 1.71 13.76
C ASP A 177 -6.52 2.33 13.21
N GLN A 178 -6.42 2.39 11.88
CA GLN A 178 -5.27 2.88 11.12
C GLN A 178 -5.73 3.68 9.90
#